data_AF-A0A967I4Z1-F1
#
_entry.id   AF-A0A967I4Z1-F1
#
_cell.length_a   1.000
_cell.length_b   1.000
_cell.length_c   1.000
_cell.angle_alpha   90.00
_cell.angle_beta   90.00
_cell.angle_gamma   90.00
#
_symmetry.space_group_name_H-M   'P 1'
#
loop_
_entity.id
_entity.type
_entity.pdbx_description
1 polymer ?
#
loop_
_entity_poly.entity_id
_entity_poly.type
_entity_poly.pdbx_seq_one_letter_code
_entity_poly.pdbx_strand_id
1 'polypeptide(L)'
;MASIYLAGPDVFFSETIRNRIEATKKAILAEHGLEALSPCDNDLDLESTNNPAQLIYDANRALMDQADGLIANLTPFRGPSADAGTIF
;
A
#
# COMPACT_ATOMS: atom_id res chain seq x y z
N MET A 1 5.77 12.03 13.82
CA MET A 1 4.39 12.14 13.31
C MET A 1 3.85 10.72 13.26
N ALA A 2 2.61 10.44 13.64
CA ALA A 2 2.14 9.06 13.63
C ALA A 2 1.94 8.57 12.19
N SER A 3 2.42 7.37 11.88
CA SER A 3 2.42 6.81 10.52
C SER A 3 1.33 5.74 10.33
N ILE A 4 0.64 5.77 9.20
CA ILE A 4 -0.45 4.86 8.87
C ILE A 4 -0.13 4.12 7.57
N TYR A 5 -0.07 2.80 7.63
CA TYR A 5 0.06 1.95 6.45
C TYR A 5 -1.26 1.82 5.69
N LEU A 6 -1.22 2.05 4.38
CA LEU A 6 -2.39 1.98 3.50
C LEU A 6 -2.42 0.62 2.79
N ALA A 7 -3.17 -0.33 3.34
CA ALA A 7 -3.34 -1.67 2.76
C ALA A 7 -4.59 -1.72 1.86
N GLY A 8 -4.51 -2.38 0.72
CA GLY A 8 -5.65 -2.54 -0.17
C GLY A 8 -5.32 -2.93 -1.61
N PRO A 9 -6.35 -3.31 -2.40
CA PRO A 9 -6.20 -3.69 -3.80
C PRO A 9 -5.95 -2.51 -4.74
N ASP A 10 -5.75 -1.29 -4.23
CA ASP A 10 -5.65 -0.09 -5.06
C ASP A 10 -4.42 -0.10 -5.98
N VAL A 11 -3.39 -0.88 -5.62
CA VAL A 11 -2.19 -1.15 -6.45
C VAL A 11 -2.52 -1.78 -7.81
N PHE A 12 -3.68 -2.42 -7.93
CA PHE A 12 -4.11 -3.11 -9.16
C PHE A 12 -4.88 -2.21 -10.13
N PHE A 13 -5.17 -0.95 -9.77
CA PHE A 13 -5.71 0.02 -10.72
C PHE A 13 -4.66 0.45 -11.74
N SER A 14 -5.12 0.98 -12.87
CA SER A 14 -4.22 1.66 -13.81
C SER A 14 -3.48 2.80 -13.12
N GLU A 15 -2.26 3.08 -13.57
CA GLU A 15 -1.37 4.06 -12.93
C GLU A 15 -2.07 5.41 -12.66
N THR A 16 -2.79 5.96 -13.64
CA THR A 16 -3.51 7.23 -13.48
C THR A 16 -4.55 7.18 -12.35
N ILE A 17 -5.31 6.08 -12.26
CA ILE A 17 -6.35 5.91 -11.24
C ILE A 17 -5.70 5.69 -9.87
N ARG A 18 -4.70 4.79 -9.80
CA ARG A 18 -3.92 4.50 -8.60
C ARG A 18 -3.30 5.77 -8.02
N ASN A 19 -2.59 6.55 -8.83
CA ASN A 19 -1.94 7.78 -8.37
C ASN A 19 -2.94 8.80 -7.81
N ARG A 20 -4.14 8.90 -8.41
CA ARG A 20 -5.21 9.77 -7.89
C ARG A 20 -5.74 9.29 -6.54
N ILE A 21 -5.99 7.98 -6.40
CA ILE A 21 -6.45 7.38 -5.14
C ILE A 21 -5.41 7.61 -4.04
N GLU A 22 -4.15 7.31 -4.34
CA GLU A 22 -3.02 7.50 -3.43
C GLU A 22 -2.89 8.95 -2.96
N ALA A 23 -2.83 9.90 -3.90
CA ALA A 23 -2.74 11.33 -3.56
C ALA A 23 -3.89 11.78 -2.65
N THR A 24 -5.10 11.29 -2.90
CA THR A 24 -6.29 11.63 -2.10
C THR A 24 -6.17 11.10 -0.68
N LYS A 25 -5.81 9.82 -0.50
CA LYS A 25 -5.63 9.22 0.83
C LYS A 25 -4.53 9.90 1.63
N LYS A 26 -3.40 10.19 0.98
CA LYS A 26 -2.27 10.89 1.61
C LYS A 26 -2.65 12.30 2.05
N ALA A 27 -3.39 13.04 1.22
CA ALA A 27 -3.88 14.37 1.57
C ALA A 27 -4.79 14.34 2.80
N ILE A 28 -5.74 13.40 2.87
CA ILE A 28 -6.62 13.23 4.03
C ILE A 28 -5.82 12.93 5.31
N LEU A 29 -4.85 12.01 5.25
CA LEU A 29 -4.02 11.72 6.42
C LEU A 29 -3.19 12.94 6.85
N ALA A 30 -2.63 13.69 5.89
CA ALA A 30 -1.87 14.89 6.17
C ALA A 30 -2.73 16.00 6.84
N GLU A 31 -3.99 16.15 6.45
CA GLU A 31 -4.95 17.06 7.11
C GLU A 31 -5.16 16.72 8.60
N HIS A 32 -4.94 15.46 8.98
CA HIS A 32 -5.00 14.98 10.36
C HIS A 32 -3.64 14.90 11.06
N GLY A 33 -2.56 15.40 10.44
CA GLY A 33 -1.21 15.32 11.00
C GLY A 33 -0.67 13.89 11.07
N LEU A 34 -1.08 13.03 10.13
CA LEU A 34 -0.64 11.65 10.00
C LEU A 34 0.20 11.47 8.73
N GLU A 35 1.23 10.64 8.82
CA GLU A 35 2.04 10.23 7.68
C GLU A 35 1.42 9.00 7.02
N ALA A 36 1.42 8.96 5.70
CA ALA A 36 0.90 7.82 4.94
C ALA A 36 2.07 6.97 4.41
N LEU A 37 2.09 5.69 4.76
CA LEU A 37 3.02 4.70 4.22
C LEU A 37 2.28 3.83 3.21
N SER A 38 2.67 3.89 1.94
CA SER A 38 2.00 3.15 0.87
C SER A 38 2.90 2.13 0.19
N PRO A 39 2.38 0.93 -0.15
CA PRO A 39 3.06 0.00 -1.06
C PRO A 39 3.49 0.65 -2.39
N CYS A 40 2.79 1.69 -2.84
CA CYS A 40 3.09 2.40 -4.08
C CYS A 40 4.34 3.27 -4.00
N ASP A 41 4.85 3.54 -2.79
CA ASP A 41 6.05 4.36 -2.57
C ASP A 41 7.36 3.58 -2.70
N ASN A 42 7.26 2.25 -2.79
CA ASN A 42 8.41 1.38 -2.94
C ASN A 42 9.02 1.54 -4.34
N ASP A 43 10.14 2.26 -4.43
CA ASP A 43 10.98 2.32 -5.62
C ASP A 43 11.92 1.11 -5.64
N LEU A 44 11.44 0.01 -6.22
CA LEU A 44 12.15 -1.27 -6.27
C LEU A 44 12.62 -1.57 -7.68
N ASP A 45 13.89 -1.94 -7.81
CA ASP A 45 14.41 -2.48 -9.06
C ASP A 45 13.98 -3.95 -9.23
N LEU A 46 12.80 -4.13 -9.81
CA LEU A 46 12.20 -5.45 -10.04
C LEU A 46 12.80 -6.19 -11.24
N GLU A 47 13.49 -5.48 -12.15
CA GLU A 47 14.04 -6.04 -13.38
C GLU A 47 15.40 -6.72 -13.15
N SER A 48 16.18 -6.25 -12.16
CA SER A 48 17.51 -6.81 -11.86
C SER A 48 17.51 -7.93 -10.82
N THR A 49 16.36 -8.20 -10.17
CA THR A 49 16.26 -9.21 -9.11
C THR A 49 15.81 -10.57 -9.63
N ASN A 50 16.42 -11.63 -9.10
CA ASN A 50 16.00 -13.01 -9.37
C ASN A 50 14.68 -13.40 -8.65
N ASN A 51 14.24 -12.60 -7.67
CA ASN A 51 13.01 -12.86 -6.92
C ASN A 51 12.26 -11.54 -6.58
N PRO A 52 11.54 -10.97 -7.56
CA PRO A 52 10.82 -9.70 -7.37
C PRO A 52 9.69 -9.82 -6.33
N ALA A 53 9.06 -10.98 -6.20
CA ALA A 53 7.99 -11.19 -5.21
C ALA A 53 8.50 -11.07 -3.78
N GLN A 54 9.66 -11.66 -3.48
CA GLN A 54 10.29 -11.53 -2.17
C GLN A 54 10.70 -10.09 -1.87
N LEU A 55 11.24 -9.38 -2.87
CA LEU A 55 11.64 -7.98 -2.71
C LEU A 55 10.45 -7.07 -2.39
N ILE A 56 9.33 -7.25 -3.10
CA ILE A 56 8.07 -6.53 -2.82
C ILE A 56 7.54 -6.87 -1.43
N TYR A 57 7.57 -8.15 -1.07
CA TYR A 57 7.12 -8.62 0.25
C TYR A 57 7.93 -7.96 1.37
N ASP A 58 9.27 -8.00 1.30
CA ASP A 58 10.14 -7.44 2.32
C ASP A 58 9.98 -5.92 2.43
N ALA A 59 9.82 -5.22 1.30
CA ALA A 59 9.59 -3.78 1.29
C ALA A 59 8.24 -3.40 1.92
N ASN A 60 7.15 -4.10 1.57
CA ASN A 60 5.84 -3.86 2.17
C ASN A 60 5.85 -4.17 3.67
N ARG A 61 6.52 -5.24 4.08
CA ARG A 61 6.69 -5.58 5.50
C ARG A 61 7.47 -4.52 6.26
N ALA A 62 8.54 -3.99 5.68
CA ALA A 62 9.31 -2.91 6.29
C ALA A 62 8.45 -1.65 6.49
N LEU A 63 7.53 -1.33 5.57
CA LEU A 63 6.57 -0.23 5.76
C LEU A 63 5.60 -0.51 6.90
N MET A 64 5.08 -1.73 7.01
CA MET A 64 4.21 -2.13 8.12
C MET A 64 4.92 -2.07 9.47
N ASP A 65 6.19 -2.50 9.54
CA ASP A 65 7.00 -2.47 10.77
C ASP A 65 7.30 -1.02 11.22
N GLN A 66 7.25 -0.04 10.31
CA GLN A 66 7.41 1.39 10.59
C GLN A 66 6.10 2.11 10.94
N ALA A 67 4.96 1.47 10.72
CA ALA A 67 3.65 2.08 10.88
C ALA A 67 3.18 2.05 12.35
N ASP A 68 2.61 3.15 12.83
CA ASP A 68 1.91 3.19 14.12
C ASP A 68 0.50 2.58 14.05
N GLY A 69 -0.06 2.48 12.83
CA GLY A 69 -1.35 1.88 12.56
C GLY A 69 -1.57 1.54 11.09
N LEU A 70 -2.73 0.96 10.76
CA LEU A 70 -3.07 0.59 9.39
C LEU A 70 -4.52 0.90 9.05
N ILE A 71 -4.77 1.24 7.78
CA ILE A 71 -6.10 1.29 7.17
C ILE A 71 -6.14 0.23 6.07
N ALA A 72 -7.02 -0.76 6.22
CA ALA A 72 -7.17 -1.85 5.26
C ALA A 72 -8.47 -1.71 4.45
N ASN A 73 -8.34 -1.58 3.13
CA ASN A 73 -9.47 -1.60 2.21
C ASN A 73 -9.89 -3.05 1.91
N LEU A 74 -10.92 -3.53 2.62
CA LEU A 74 -11.47 -4.88 2.49
C LEU A 74 -12.64 -4.98 1.50
N THR A 75 -12.75 -4.03 0.55
CA THR A 75 -13.76 -4.09 -0.51
C THR A 75 -13.62 -5.40 -1.29
N PRO A 76 -14.72 -6.09 -1.66
CA PRO A 76 -14.65 -7.32 -2.43
C PRO A 76 -13.80 -7.18 -3.69
N PHE A 77 -12.81 -8.06 -3.84
CA PHE A 77 -11.82 -8.02 -4.91
C PHE A 77 -11.76 -9.36 -5.64
N ARG A 78 -12.08 -9.34 -6.94
CA ARG A 78 -12.13 -10.53 -7.82
C ARG A 78 -13.02 -11.67 -7.28
N GLY A 79 -14.06 -11.31 -6.52
CA GLY A 79 -14.97 -12.25 -5.87
C GLY A 79 -15.63 -11.59 -4.64
N PRO A 80 -16.31 -12.38 -3.80
CA PRO A 80 -16.93 -11.87 -2.57
C PRO A 80 -15.92 -11.62 -1.43
N SER A 81 -14.68 -12.11 -1.56
CA SER A 81 -13.61 -11.95 -0.57
C SER A 81 -12.88 -10.62 -0.75
N ALA A 82 -12.23 -10.13 0.30
CA ALA A 82 -11.21 -9.09 0.19
C ALA A 82 -9.94 -9.63 -0.51
N ASP A 83 -9.10 -8.72 -0.96
CA ASP A 83 -7.79 -9.05 -1.53
C ASP A 83 -6.93 -9.84 -0.54
N ALA A 84 -6.38 -10.97 -0.99
CA ALA A 84 -5.59 -11.86 -0.15
C ALA A 84 -4.29 -11.21 0.33
N GLY A 85 -3.68 -10.32 -0.46
CA GLY A 85 -2.50 -9.57 -0.05
C GLY A 85 -2.79 -8.59 1.09
N THR A 86 -3.98 -8.00 1.09
CA THR A 86 -4.45 -7.10 2.16
C THR A 86 -4.80 -7.86 3.46
N ILE A 87 -5.21 -9.14 3.36
CA ILE A 87 -5.55 -9.97 4.53
C ILE A 87 -4.30 -10.50 5.24
N PHE A 88 -3.22 -10.76 4.49
CA PHE A 88 -1.97 -11.31 5.00
C PHE A 88 -1.28 -10.34 5.96
#